data_AF-A0AAE2XYU8-F1
#
_entry.id   AF-A0AAE2XYU8-F1
#
_cell.length_a   1.000
_cell.length_b   1.000
_cell.length_c   1.000
_cell.angle_alpha   90.00
_cell.angle_beta   90.00
_cell.angle_gamma   90.00
#
_symmetry.space_group_name_H-M   'P 1'
#
loop_
_entity.id
_entity.type
_entity.pdbx_description
1 polymer ?
#
loop_
_entity_poly.entity_id
_entity_poly.type
_entity_poly.pdbx_seq_one_letter_code
_entity_poly.pdbx_strand_id
1 'polypeptide(L)'
;MPKGIVIIKWDNKVGPVIVGKYPERISFDIDLAVKVYTTQFAGSSSPFSVIEIGDWRIASYYLPREKYIFALVLDDEESGERYESKLFAVAEKFSKVLQERGIVEDLPKLYSELVSAGYMFKRSELYERVETQKLLEKFLDNSLAELEPTFHWEEGFRYINAEKFTGLDPIDTKVLLETLSRFRILNRRACDSALTCPNCGSYKIRIRYRCPYCSSFSVQKSNFIECFLCGTVDVEELFSGIYYGEPDKYYCPKCEKELKGLSLDYRKIQSQNRCENCKKIFPEVNVSVQCTRCNYSVKLANAKIVEAPLYTLNPDCVEEIEKQLSHIQVKRIISDLFNEKGWKVETPGIVEGSDNVNYEFDIVASRPEIMDKEWSKNVLPGGRITIDIITDREEVKKEKVMSFVGKNAGIKPVQYILVVIPKLSDEAKQLLIKQEIMYCENEGKLSEAPPLIESLASIDFQELLA
;
A
#
# COMPACT_ATOMS: atom_id res chain seq x y z
N MET A 1 -5.81 -1.27 -26.80
CA MET A 1 -6.96 -0.93 -25.93
C MET A 1 -7.42 -2.21 -25.28
N PRO A 2 -7.80 -2.22 -23.99
CA PRO A 2 -8.14 -3.45 -23.30
C PRO A 2 -9.26 -4.17 -24.03
N LYS A 3 -9.20 -5.49 -24.16
CA LYS A 3 -10.23 -6.29 -24.85
C LYS A 3 -11.55 -6.32 -24.06
N GLY A 4 -11.52 -6.04 -22.76
CA GLY A 4 -12.72 -6.05 -21.92
C GLY A 4 -12.48 -6.08 -20.43
N ILE A 5 -13.55 -6.05 -19.63
CA ILE A 5 -13.51 -6.23 -18.18
C ILE A 5 -14.41 -7.38 -17.73
N VAL A 6 -13.96 -8.10 -16.71
CA VAL A 6 -14.66 -9.22 -16.08
C VAL A 6 -14.64 -9.02 -14.56
N ILE A 7 -15.80 -9.20 -13.92
CA ILE A 7 -15.93 -9.16 -12.48
C ILE A 7 -16.11 -10.58 -11.97
N ILE A 8 -15.22 -10.99 -11.07
CA ILE A 8 -15.22 -12.32 -10.45
C ILE A 8 -15.52 -12.13 -8.97
N LYS A 9 -16.40 -12.95 -8.39
CA LYS A 9 -16.68 -12.96 -6.95
C LYS A 9 -16.34 -14.32 -6.39
N TRP A 10 -15.73 -14.36 -5.22
CA TRP A 10 -15.60 -15.61 -4.49
C TRP A 10 -16.90 -16.00 -3.78
N ASP A 11 -17.40 -17.18 -4.09
CA ASP A 11 -18.45 -17.87 -3.36
C ASP A 11 -17.86 -19.02 -2.52
N ASN A 12 -18.23 -19.10 -1.24
CA ASN A 12 -17.66 -20.10 -0.34
C ASN A 12 -18.11 -21.55 -0.65
N LYS A 13 -19.16 -21.76 -1.44
CA LYS A 13 -19.69 -23.08 -1.80
C LYS A 13 -19.19 -23.56 -3.16
N VAL A 14 -19.07 -22.65 -4.13
CA VAL A 14 -18.76 -23.00 -5.53
C VAL A 14 -17.45 -22.40 -6.04
N GLY A 15 -16.76 -21.59 -5.24
CA GLY A 15 -15.50 -20.95 -5.62
C GLY A 15 -15.69 -19.67 -6.41
N PRO A 16 -14.79 -19.31 -7.34
CA PRO A 16 -14.89 -18.07 -8.09
C PRO A 16 -16.05 -18.14 -9.09
N VAL A 17 -16.90 -17.13 -9.08
CA VAL A 17 -18.08 -16.99 -9.95
C VAL A 17 -17.92 -15.73 -10.78
N ILE A 18 -18.14 -15.82 -12.09
CA ILE A 18 -18.19 -14.63 -12.95
C ILE A 18 -19.51 -13.92 -12.70
N VAL A 19 -19.45 -12.73 -12.13
CA VAL A 19 -20.62 -11.90 -11.83
C VAL A 19 -21.08 -11.11 -13.04
N GLY A 20 -20.13 -10.72 -13.90
CA GLY A 20 -20.45 -10.07 -15.17
C GLY A 20 -19.19 -9.84 -16.00
N LYS A 21 -19.39 -9.62 -17.30
CA LYS A 21 -18.33 -9.32 -18.26
C LYS A 21 -18.81 -8.32 -19.29
N TYR A 22 -17.92 -7.44 -19.72
CA TYR A 22 -18.20 -6.44 -20.74
C TYR A 22 -16.98 -6.23 -21.66
N PRO A 23 -17.14 -6.33 -23.00
CA PRO A 23 -18.34 -6.75 -23.71
C PRO A 23 -18.76 -8.20 -23.39
N GLU A 24 -20.05 -8.54 -23.47
CA GLU A 24 -20.55 -9.90 -23.15
C GLU A 24 -19.90 -11.00 -24.00
N ARG A 25 -19.48 -10.65 -25.22
CA ARG A 25 -18.83 -11.55 -26.18
C ARG A 25 -17.40 -11.96 -25.83
N ILE A 26 -16.79 -11.42 -24.77
CA ILE A 26 -15.43 -11.85 -24.38
C ILE A 26 -15.45 -13.34 -24.03
N SER A 27 -14.52 -14.09 -24.61
CA SER A 27 -14.28 -15.51 -24.34
C SER A 27 -13.52 -15.71 -23.02
N PHE A 28 -14.13 -15.30 -21.91
CA PHE A 28 -13.61 -15.49 -20.56
C PHE A 28 -14.52 -16.48 -19.84
N ASP A 29 -13.98 -17.66 -19.53
CA ASP A 29 -14.71 -18.78 -18.93
C ASP A 29 -14.35 -18.97 -17.45
N ILE A 30 -15.05 -19.93 -16.82
CA ILE A 30 -14.88 -20.24 -15.40
C ILE A 30 -13.48 -20.78 -15.10
N ASP A 31 -12.85 -21.51 -16.04
CA ASP A 31 -11.50 -22.04 -15.88
C ASP A 31 -10.48 -20.90 -15.85
N LEU A 32 -10.64 -19.89 -16.69
CA LEU A 32 -9.84 -18.68 -16.65
C LEU A 32 -10.08 -17.90 -15.35
N ALA A 33 -11.34 -17.80 -14.89
CA ALA A 33 -11.67 -17.14 -13.63
C ALA A 33 -11.00 -17.82 -12.42
N VAL A 34 -11.00 -19.16 -12.38
CA VAL A 34 -10.28 -19.94 -11.37
C VAL A 34 -8.80 -19.65 -11.43
N LYS A 35 -8.18 -19.66 -12.63
CA LYS A 35 -6.76 -19.38 -12.79
C LYS A 35 -6.40 -17.96 -12.35
N VAL A 36 -7.17 -16.95 -12.78
CA VAL A 36 -6.99 -15.55 -12.36
C VAL A 36 -7.08 -15.42 -10.85
N TYR A 37 -8.12 -16.01 -10.24
CA TYR A 37 -8.25 -16.03 -8.79
C TYR A 37 -7.02 -16.68 -8.16
N THR A 38 -6.69 -17.92 -8.52
CA THR A 38 -5.55 -18.63 -7.94
C THR A 38 -4.23 -17.87 -8.11
N THR A 39 -3.98 -17.22 -9.25
CA THR A 39 -2.75 -16.47 -9.50
C THR A 39 -2.74 -15.14 -8.73
N GLN A 40 -3.87 -14.45 -8.57
CA GLN A 40 -3.98 -13.26 -7.72
C GLN A 40 -3.57 -13.58 -6.27
N PHE A 41 -3.98 -14.73 -5.73
CA PHE A 41 -3.64 -15.14 -4.36
C PHE A 41 -2.30 -15.88 -4.25
N ALA A 42 -1.85 -16.53 -5.33
CA ALA A 42 -0.57 -17.22 -5.39
C ALA A 42 0.58 -16.28 -5.78
N GLY A 43 0.31 -15.06 -6.25
CA GLY A 43 1.23 -14.17 -6.96
C GLY A 43 1.76 -12.99 -6.13
N SER A 44 0.92 -12.25 -5.41
CA SER A 44 1.31 -10.95 -4.82
C SER A 44 0.80 -10.73 -3.39
N SER A 45 1.52 -9.91 -2.61
CA SER A 45 0.98 -9.23 -1.41
C SER A 45 0.04 -8.07 -1.75
N SER A 46 0.02 -7.70 -3.03
CA SER A 46 -0.69 -6.55 -3.58
C SER A 46 -2.09 -6.93 -4.05
N PRO A 47 -3.12 -6.08 -3.81
CA PRO A 47 -4.45 -6.26 -4.37
C PRO A 47 -4.44 -6.14 -5.89
N PHE A 48 -3.41 -5.53 -6.47
CA PHE A 48 -3.21 -5.52 -7.92
C PHE A 48 -2.28 -6.64 -8.40
N SER A 49 -2.53 -7.15 -9.60
CA SER A 49 -1.60 -8.03 -10.30
C SER A 49 -1.74 -7.91 -11.81
N VAL A 50 -0.64 -8.14 -12.53
CA VAL A 50 -0.69 -8.45 -13.96
C VAL A 50 -0.49 -9.95 -14.09
N ILE A 51 -1.49 -10.62 -14.64
CA ILE A 51 -1.60 -12.06 -14.73
C ILE A 51 -1.49 -12.48 -16.19
N GLU A 52 -0.55 -13.38 -16.49
CA GLU A 52 -0.37 -13.96 -17.81
C GLU A 52 -0.78 -15.44 -17.77
N ILE A 53 -1.82 -15.82 -18.51
CA ILE A 53 -2.36 -17.19 -18.59
C ILE A 53 -2.50 -17.58 -20.07
N GLY A 54 -1.52 -18.29 -20.61
CA GLY A 54 -1.46 -18.56 -22.05
C GLY A 54 -1.37 -17.24 -22.82
N ASP A 55 -2.28 -17.02 -23.76
CA ASP A 55 -2.36 -15.78 -24.55
C ASP A 55 -3.12 -14.65 -23.84
N TRP A 56 -3.59 -14.87 -22.60
CA TRP A 56 -4.34 -13.88 -21.84
C TRP A 56 -3.41 -13.05 -20.97
N ARG A 57 -3.42 -11.73 -21.20
CA ARG A 57 -2.86 -10.73 -20.28
C ARG A 57 -3.97 -10.01 -19.55
N ILE A 58 -3.93 -10.03 -18.23
CA ILE A 58 -5.02 -9.55 -17.39
C ILE A 58 -4.45 -8.66 -16.30
N ALA A 59 -4.86 -7.39 -16.27
CA ALA A 59 -4.63 -6.53 -15.12
C ALA A 59 -5.80 -6.71 -14.15
N SER A 60 -5.53 -7.23 -12.96
CA SER A 60 -6.55 -7.54 -11.97
C SER A 60 -6.38 -6.72 -10.70
N TYR A 61 -7.51 -6.31 -10.11
CA TYR A 61 -7.56 -5.67 -8.79
C TYR A 61 -8.55 -6.40 -7.87
N TYR A 62 -8.08 -6.85 -6.72
CA TYR A 62 -8.87 -7.60 -5.74
C TYR A 62 -9.38 -6.69 -4.61
N LEU A 63 -10.68 -6.73 -4.35
CA LEU A 63 -11.35 -6.15 -3.19
C LEU A 63 -11.53 -7.21 -2.10
N PRO A 64 -10.77 -7.14 -0.99
CA PRO A 64 -10.76 -8.19 0.02
C PRO A 64 -12.06 -8.34 0.80
N ARG A 65 -12.73 -7.23 1.12
CA ARG A 65 -13.93 -7.22 1.96
C ARG A 65 -15.12 -7.84 1.25
N GLU A 66 -15.34 -7.44 0.00
CA GLU A 66 -16.44 -7.89 -0.82
C GLU A 66 -16.12 -9.23 -1.52
N LYS A 67 -14.83 -9.61 -1.54
CA LYS A 67 -14.27 -10.77 -2.25
C LYS A 67 -14.50 -10.74 -3.76
N TYR A 68 -14.29 -9.56 -4.36
CA TYR A 68 -14.41 -9.38 -5.81
C TYR A 68 -13.05 -9.12 -6.45
N ILE A 69 -12.87 -9.59 -7.69
CA ILE A 69 -11.76 -9.25 -8.56
C ILE A 69 -12.30 -8.49 -9.77
N PHE A 70 -11.72 -7.33 -10.03
CA PHE A 70 -11.89 -6.56 -11.25
C PHE A 70 -10.77 -6.96 -12.20
N ALA A 71 -11.08 -7.76 -13.21
CA ALA A 71 -10.12 -8.30 -14.17
C ALA A 71 -10.27 -7.59 -15.52
N LEU A 72 -9.32 -6.72 -15.86
CA LEU A 72 -9.23 -6.06 -17.14
C LEU A 72 -8.40 -6.93 -18.10
N VAL A 73 -9.06 -7.44 -19.13
CA VAL A 73 -8.42 -8.19 -20.21
C VAL A 73 -7.72 -7.20 -21.13
N LEU A 74 -6.41 -7.37 -21.30
CA LEU A 74 -5.55 -6.48 -22.06
C LEU A 74 -5.36 -6.98 -23.49
N ASP A 75 -4.98 -6.05 -24.36
CA ASP A 75 -4.41 -6.40 -25.66
C ASP A 75 -2.90 -6.63 -25.55
N ASP A 76 -2.32 -7.27 -26.55
CA ASP A 76 -0.96 -7.83 -26.47
C ASP A 76 0.10 -6.72 -26.37
N GLU A 77 -0.23 -5.53 -26.91
CA GLU A 77 0.61 -4.33 -26.90
C GLU A 77 0.49 -3.48 -25.61
N GLU A 78 -0.40 -3.82 -24.67
CA GLU A 78 -0.65 -3.00 -23.48
C GLU A 78 0.15 -3.43 -22.25
N SER A 79 0.74 -2.46 -21.54
CA SER A 79 1.30 -2.66 -20.20
C SER A 79 0.19 -2.64 -19.15
N GLY A 80 0.05 -3.75 -18.42
CA GLY A 80 -0.98 -3.89 -17.38
C GLY A 80 -0.80 -2.95 -16.21
N GLU A 81 0.45 -2.59 -15.87
CA GLU A 81 0.80 -1.68 -14.79
C GLU A 81 0.18 -0.29 -14.96
N ARG A 82 -0.09 0.12 -16.21
CA ARG A 82 -0.77 1.39 -16.52
C ARG A 82 -2.19 1.46 -15.95
N TYR A 83 -2.83 0.31 -15.73
CA TYR A 83 -4.22 0.23 -15.31
C TYR A 83 -4.41 0.09 -13.81
N GLU A 84 -3.34 -0.12 -13.04
CA GLU A 84 -3.45 -0.36 -11.60
C GLU A 84 -4.18 0.75 -10.84
N SER A 85 -3.82 2.03 -11.07
CA SER A 85 -4.50 3.16 -10.39
C SER A 85 -5.96 3.31 -10.83
N LYS A 86 -6.23 2.99 -12.10
CA LYS A 86 -7.58 3.09 -12.67
C LYS A 86 -8.48 1.99 -12.13
N LEU A 87 -7.97 0.76 -12.09
CA LEU A 87 -8.65 -0.40 -11.54
C LEU A 87 -8.90 -0.23 -10.05
N PHE A 88 -7.95 0.33 -9.30
CA PHE A 88 -8.17 0.72 -7.92
C PHE A 88 -9.32 1.72 -7.77
N ALA A 89 -9.25 2.87 -8.45
CA ALA A 89 -10.27 3.92 -8.35
C ALA A 89 -11.66 3.40 -8.69
N VAL A 90 -11.75 2.58 -9.74
CA VAL A 90 -12.97 1.94 -10.17
C VAL A 90 -13.45 0.89 -9.16
N ALA A 91 -12.58 0.03 -8.66
CA ALA A 91 -12.95 -0.97 -7.65
C ALA A 91 -13.47 -0.30 -6.37
N GLU A 92 -12.79 0.74 -5.88
CA GLU A 92 -13.18 1.50 -4.69
C GLU A 92 -14.54 2.19 -4.87
N LYS A 93 -14.73 2.89 -5.99
CA LYS A 93 -15.99 3.59 -6.31
C LYS A 93 -17.17 2.62 -6.35
N PHE A 94 -16.97 1.42 -6.90
CA PHE A 94 -18.04 0.44 -7.10
C PHE A 94 -18.17 -0.57 -5.94
N SER A 95 -17.31 -0.50 -4.92
CA SER A 95 -17.45 -1.29 -3.68
C SER A 95 -18.83 -1.11 -3.03
N LYS A 96 -19.33 0.13 -2.97
CA LYS A 96 -20.67 0.46 -2.44
C LYS A 96 -21.79 -0.09 -3.32
N VAL A 97 -21.67 0.06 -4.64
CA VAL A 97 -22.68 -0.43 -5.61
C VAL A 97 -22.83 -1.96 -5.55
N LEU A 98 -21.72 -2.67 -5.34
CA LEU A 98 -21.70 -4.12 -5.16
C LEU A 98 -22.49 -4.60 -3.93
N GLN A 99 -22.61 -3.76 -2.90
CA GLN A 99 -23.36 -4.08 -1.68
C GLN A 99 -24.86 -3.82 -1.85
N GLU A 100 -25.26 -2.87 -2.70
CA GLU A 100 -26.65 -2.41 -2.81
C GLU A 100 -27.47 -3.11 -3.92
N ARG A 101 -26.92 -3.25 -5.14
CA ARG A 101 -27.72 -3.69 -6.31
C ARG A 101 -27.01 -4.54 -7.37
N GLY A 102 -25.73 -4.86 -7.17
CA GLY A 102 -24.91 -5.57 -8.17
C GLY A 102 -24.38 -4.64 -9.27
N ILE A 103 -23.43 -5.13 -10.09
CA ILE A 103 -22.58 -4.27 -10.94
C ILE A 103 -22.80 -4.42 -12.46
N VAL A 104 -23.62 -5.39 -12.90
CA VAL A 104 -23.71 -5.80 -14.31
C VAL A 104 -24.12 -4.66 -15.24
N GLU A 105 -25.13 -3.88 -14.86
CA GLU A 105 -25.64 -2.75 -15.66
C GLU A 105 -24.64 -1.59 -15.76
N ASP A 106 -23.73 -1.48 -14.79
CA ASP A 106 -22.73 -0.42 -14.71
C ASP A 106 -21.41 -0.80 -15.43
N LEU A 107 -21.22 -2.07 -15.82
CA LEU A 107 -19.99 -2.55 -16.49
C LEU A 107 -19.62 -1.81 -17.78
N PRO A 108 -20.55 -1.45 -18.68
CA PRO A 108 -20.22 -0.69 -19.88
C PRO A 108 -19.61 0.68 -19.54
N LYS A 109 -20.21 1.38 -18.57
CA LYS A 109 -19.73 2.68 -18.08
C LYS A 109 -18.37 2.53 -17.42
N LEU A 110 -18.23 1.54 -16.56
CA LEU A 110 -16.99 1.22 -15.85
C LEU A 110 -15.83 0.93 -16.81
N TYR A 111 -16.08 0.09 -17.81
CA TYR A 111 -15.10 -0.18 -18.87
C TYR A 111 -14.75 1.09 -19.65
N SER A 112 -15.75 1.92 -19.99
CA SER A 112 -15.49 3.21 -20.65
C SER A 112 -14.63 4.15 -19.79
N GLU A 113 -14.84 4.18 -18.46
CA GLU A 113 -14.02 4.97 -17.52
C GLU A 113 -12.57 4.46 -17.48
N LEU A 114 -12.35 3.14 -17.43
CA LEU A 114 -11.02 2.52 -17.47
C LEU A 114 -10.27 2.79 -18.78
N VAL A 115 -11.00 2.72 -19.89
CA VAL A 115 -10.45 2.81 -21.25
C VAL A 115 -10.29 4.26 -21.70
N SER A 116 -11.09 5.18 -21.17
CA SER A 116 -10.89 6.62 -21.39
C SER A 116 -9.49 7.01 -20.89
N ALA A 117 -8.70 7.60 -21.79
CA ALA A 117 -7.40 8.13 -21.47
C ALA A 117 -7.59 9.36 -20.56
N GLY A 118 -7.60 9.19 -19.23
CA GLY A 118 -7.80 10.36 -18.37
C GLY A 118 -7.75 10.23 -16.85
N TYR A 119 -8.09 9.11 -16.22
CA TYR A 119 -8.03 9.05 -14.75
C TYR A 119 -6.63 8.66 -14.26
N MET A 120 -5.75 9.65 -14.12
CA MET A 120 -4.65 9.61 -13.17
C MET A 120 -5.23 9.86 -11.79
N PHE A 121 -5.18 8.87 -10.90
CA PHE A 121 -5.42 9.11 -9.47
C PHE A 121 -4.42 10.19 -9.04
N LYS A 122 -4.90 11.30 -8.46
CA LYS A 122 -4.02 12.38 -8.05
C LYS A 122 -3.44 12.07 -6.68
N ARG A 123 -2.16 12.39 -6.50
CA ARG A 123 -1.46 12.24 -5.22
C ARG A 123 -2.19 12.96 -4.07
N SER A 124 -2.86 14.07 -4.37
CA SER A 124 -3.69 14.83 -3.42
C SER A 124 -4.82 14.01 -2.79
N GLU A 125 -5.45 13.11 -3.54
CA GLU A 125 -6.56 12.28 -3.04
C GLU A 125 -6.11 11.25 -1.99
N LEU A 126 -4.81 10.91 -1.97
CA LEU A 126 -4.26 10.02 -0.93
C LEU A 126 -4.15 10.71 0.43
N TYR A 127 -3.87 12.02 0.44
CA TYR A 127 -3.72 12.77 1.67
C TYR A 127 -5.05 13.00 2.38
N GLU A 128 -6.18 12.95 1.66
CA GLU A 128 -7.53 13.05 2.24
C GLU A 128 -7.91 11.83 3.10
N ARG A 129 -7.21 10.70 2.94
CA ARG A 129 -7.47 9.49 3.74
C ARG A 129 -6.95 9.65 5.15
N VAL A 130 -7.80 9.43 6.14
CA VAL A 130 -7.47 9.56 7.57
C VAL A 130 -6.31 8.67 7.96
N GLU A 131 -6.22 7.47 7.40
CA GLU A 131 -5.13 6.52 7.65
C GLU A 131 -3.80 7.02 7.09
N THR A 132 -3.81 7.61 5.88
CA THR A 132 -2.63 8.26 5.31
C THR A 132 -2.18 9.41 6.20
N GLN A 133 -3.09 10.28 6.63
CA GLN A 133 -2.77 11.44 7.48
C GLN A 133 -2.09 10.99 8.77
N LYS A 134 -2.70 10.06 9.50
CA LYS A 134 -2.16 9.51 10.75
C LYS A 134 -0.76 8.92 10.57
N LEU A 135 -0.50 8.24 9.45
CA LEU A 135 0.81 7.65 9.18
C LEU A 135 1.86 8.73 8.83
N LEU A 136 1.50 9.68 7.96
CA LEU A 136 2.43 10.73 7.51
C LEU A 136 2.75 11.73 8.64
N GLU A 137 1.80 12.04 9.50
CA GLU A 137 2.03 12.84 10.72
C GLU A 137 3.14 12.23 11.58
N LYS A 138 3.20 10.90 11.70
CA LYS A 138 4.24 10.19 12.47
C LYS A 138 5.62 10.29 11.83
N PHE A 139 5.69 10.39 10.50
CA PHE A 139 6.96 10.68 9.83
C PHE A 139 7.37 12.15 10.03
N LEU A 140 6.44 13.09 9.94
CA LEU A 140 6.71 14.53 10.08
C LEU A 140 7.08 14.95 11.51
N ASP A 141 6.46 14.34 12.52
CA ASP A 141 6.77 14.59 13.94
C ASP A 141 8.08 13.91 14.41
N ASN A 142 8.78 13.21 13.49
CA ASN A 142 9.99 12.42 13.73
C ASN A 142 9.82 11.28 14.74
N SER A 143 8.59 10.89 15.09
CA SER A 143 8.34 9.71 15.93
C SER A 143 8.51 8.39 15.16
N LEU A 144 8.52 8.46 13.82
CA LEU A 144 8.73 7.33 12.93
C LEU A 144 9.76 7.68 11.85
N ALA A 145 10.94 7.05 11.89
CA ALA A 145 11.95 7.21 10.85
C ALA A 145 11.74 6.25 9.68
N GLU A 146 11.38 5.00 9.98
CA GLU A 146 11.19 3.93 9.00
C GLU A 146 10.17 2.90 9.46
N LEU A 147 9.56 2.21 8.50
CA LEU A 147 8.61 1.12 8.72
C LEU A 147 9.26 -0.20 8.34
N GLU A 148 9.77 -0.90 9.36
CA GLU A 148 10.35 -2.22 9.20
C GLU A 148 9.28 -3.33 9.25
N PRO A 149 9.40 -4.36 8.40
CA PRO A 149 8.53 -5.52 8.48
C PRO A 149 8.92 -6.43 9.65
N THR A 150 7.93 -7.02 10.32
CA THR A 150 8.10 -8.08 11.33
C THR A 150 7.52 -9.39 10.79
N PHE A 151 8.27 -10.49 10.87
CA PHE A 151 7.80 -11.78 10.37
C PHE A 151 6.98 -12.55 11.41
N HIS A 152 5.79 -12.99 11.03
CA HIS A 152 4.91 -13.85 11.82
C HIS A 152 4.65 -15.19 11.09
N TRP A 153 4.81 -16.31 11.79
CA TRP A 153 4.73 -17.66 11.19
C TRP A 153 3.38 -18.02 10.54
N GLU A 154 2.29 -17.41 11.01
CA GLU A 154 0.93 -17.65 10.51
C GLU A 154 0.56 -16.72 9.34
N GLU A 155 0.94 -15.45 9.44
CA GLU A 155 0.42 -14.35 8.61
C GLU A 155 1.48 -13.77 7.64
N GLY A 156 2.75 -14.14 7.84
CA GLY A 156 3.90 -13.60 7.11
C GLY A 156 4.37 -12.26 7.66
N PHE A 157 4.94 -11.43 6.78
CA PHE A 157 5.41 -10.10 7.15
C PHE A 157 4.25 -9.18 7.55
N ARG A 158 4.47 -8.37 8.60
CA ARG A 158 3.52 -7.39 9.14
C ARG A 158 4.20 -6.07 9.40
N TYR A 159 3.43 -4.99 9.47
CA TYR A 159 3.93 -3.64 9.74
C TYR A 159 3.30 -3.11 11.01
N ILE A 160 3.69 -3.67 12.15
CA ILE A 160 3.02 -3.48 13.44
C ILE A 160 2.88 -1.99 13.81
N ASN A 161 3.89 -1.16 13.50
CA ASN A 161 3.81 0.27 13.76
C ASN A 161 2.78 0.96 12.86
N ALA A 162 2.79 0.68 11.55
CA ALA A 162 1.79 1.23 10.63
C ALA A 162 0.36 0.74 10.96
N GLU A 163 0.19 -0.53 11.30
CA GLU A 163 -1.09 -1.10 11.75
C GLU A 163 -1.61 -0.36 13.00
N LYS A 164 -0.74 -0.11 13.99
CA LYS A 164 -1.10 0.64 15.20
C LYS A 164 -1.48 2.09 14.92
N PHE A 165 -0.73 2.78 14.07
CA PHE A 165 -0.98 4.21 13.78
C PHE A 165 -2.25 4.41 12.94
N THR A 166 -2.46 3.55 11.96
CA THR A 166 -3.59 3.67 11.03
C THR A 166 -4.88 3.04 11.60
N GLY A 167 -4.75 2.00 12.44
CA GLY A 167 -5.87 1.17 12.88
C GLY A 167 -6.31 0.15 11.82
N LEU A 168 -5.59 0.02 10.71
CA LEU A 168 -5.87 -0.92 9.65
C LEU A 168 -5.43 -2.34 10.02
N ASP A 169 -6.09 -3.33 9.42
CA ASP A 169 -5.62 -4.71 9.50
C ASP A 169 -4.33 -4.93 8.67
N PRO A 170 -3.63 -6.06 8.84
CA PRO A 170 -2.35 -6.29 8.18
C PRO A 170 -2.39 -6.27 6.65
N ILE A 171 -3.52 -6.64 6.04
CA ILE A 171 -3.68 -6.63 4.58
C ILE A 171 -3.85 -5.19 4.11
N ASP A 172 -4.84 -4.48 4.69
CA ASP A 172 -5.13 -3.08 4.34
C ASP A 172 -3.91 -2.17 4.59
N THR A 173 -3.11 -2.45 5.63
CA THR A 173 -1.86 -1.73 5.90
C THR A 173 -0.84 -1.92 4.78
N LYS A 174 -0.64 -3.15 4.30
CA LYS A 174 0.28 -3.41 3.16
C LYS A 174 -0.17 -2.69 1.91
N VAL A 175 -1.47 -2.70 1.62
CA VAL A 175 -2.05 -1.98 0.48
C VAL A 175 -1.74 -0.49 0.57
N LEU A 176 -1.94 0.12 1.74
CA LEU A 176 -1.63 1.52 1.97
C LEU A 176 -0.15 1.81 1.70
N LEU A 177 0.78 1.02 2.26
CA LEU A 177 2.22 1.25 2.10
C LEU A 177 2.70 1.08 0.65
N GLU A 178 2.21 0.04 -0.04
CA GLU A 178 2.48 -0.16 -1.46
C GLU A 178 1.93 1.01 -2.30
N THR A 179 0.73 1.48 -1.99
CA THR A 179 0.10 2.64 -2.65
C THR A 179 0.94 3.90 -2.44
N LEU A 180 1.24 4.26 -1.20
CA LEU A 180 2.05 5.45 -0.90
C LEU A 180 3.44 5.37 -1.56
N SER A 181 4.02 4.17 -1.64
CA SER A 181 5.30 4.00 -2.33
C SER A 181 5.20 4.21 -3.84
N ARG A 182 4.15 3.69 -4.46
CA ARG A 182 3.90 3.86 -5.90
C ARG A 182 3.71 5.32 -6.29
N PHE A 183 3.08 6.12 -5.43
CA PHE A 183 2.95 7.58 -5.63
C PHE A 183 4.19 8.38 -5.19
N ARG A 184 5.31 7.69 -4.91
CA ARG A 184 6.58 8.27 -4.46
C ARG A 184 6.44 9.11 -3.18
N ILE A 185 5.43 8.83 -2.35
CA ILE A 185 5.29 9.36 -0.99
C ILE A 185 6.25 8.62 -0.07
N LEU A 186 6.32 7.30 -0.21
CA LEU A 186 7.27 6.46 0.50
C LEU A 186 8.33 5.91 -0.45
N ASN A 187 9.58 5.90 0.00
CA ASN A 187 10.63 5.12 -0.62
C ASN A 187 10.53 3.67 -0.13
N ARG A 188 10.79 2.71 -1.03
CA ARG A 188 10.76 1.27 -0.75
C ARG A 188 12.13 0.65 -1.01
N ARG A 189 12.66 -0.11 -0.06
CA ARG A 189 13.84 -0.98 -0.26
C ARG A 189 13.58 -2.39 0.26
N ALA A 190 14.06 -3.41 -0.43
CA ALA A 190 14.00 -4.78 0.10
C ALA A 190 14.85 -4.86 1.38
N CYS A 191 14.27 -5.41 2.45
CA CYS A 191 14.93 -5.53 3.75
C CYS A 191 14.98 -6.99 4.23
N ASP A 192 13.92 -7.76 3.98
CA ASP A 192 13.84 -9.17 4.37
C ASP A 192 13.14 -10.01 3.28
N SER A 193 13.17 -11.34 3.41
CA SER A 193 12.48 -12.26 2.51
C SER A 193 12.11 -13.57 3.21
N ALA A 194 11.01 -14.18 2.78
CA ALA A 194 10.57 -15.46 3.31
C ALA A 194 10.06 -16.40 2.22
N LEU A 195 10.16 -17.71 2.48
CA LEU A 195 9.56 -18.72 1.63
C LEU A 195 8.05 -18.80 1.90
N THR A 196 7.27 -18.87 0.82
CA THR A 196 5.84 -19.13 0.88
C THR A 196 5.46 -20.33 0.00
N CYS A 197 4.36 -20.99 0.35
CA CYS A 197 3.83 -22.07 -0.45
C CYS A 197 3.21 -21.49 -1.74
N PRO A 198 3.68 -21.86 -2.93
CA PRO A 198 3.07 -21.36 -4.18
C PRO A 198 1.65 -21.90 -4.41
N ASN A 199 1.25 -22.97 -3.73
CA ASN A 199 -0.09 -23.55 -3.86
C ASN A 199 -1.14 -22.90 -2.95
N CYS A 200 -0.77 -22.45 -1.74
CA CYS A 200 -1.74 -21.92 -0.77
C CYS A 200 -1.32 -20.65 -0.03
N GLY A 201 -0.16 -20.06 -0.37
CA GLY A 201 0.35 -18.82 0.23
C GLY A 201 0.82 -18.95 1.68
N SER A 202 0.85 -20.14 2.27
CA SER A 202 1.26 -20.33 3.67
C SER A 202 2.77 -20.24 3.86
N TYR A 203 3.19 -19.56 4.91
CA TYR A 203 4.58 -19.47 5.38
C TYR A 203 5.04 -20.67 6.22
N LYS A 204 4.14 -21.63 6.50
CA LYS A 204 4.46 -22.86 7.22
C LYS A 204 5.19 -23.84 6.31
N ILE A 205 6.48 -23.58 6.13
CA ILE A 205 7.36 -24.33 5.24
C ILE A 205 8.35 -25.16 6.06
N ARG A 206 8.46 -26.44 5.73
CA ARG A 206 9.48 -27.35 6.25
C ARG A 206 10.49 -27.67 5.17
N ILE A 207 11.77 -27.37 5.43
CA ILE A 207 12.88 -27.78 4.59
C ILE A 207 13.18 -29.27 4.84
N ARG A 208 13.37 -30.04 3.77
CA ARG A 208 13.63 -31.48 3.81
C ARG A 208 14.87 -31.80 3.00
N TYR A 209 15.83 -32.44 3.66
CA TYR A 209 17.07 -32.97 3.09
C TYR A 209 16.85 -34.41 2.61
N ARG A 210 17.31 -34.76 1.40
CA ARG A 210 17.26 -36.12 0.86
C ARG A 210 18.59 -36.54 0.26
N CYS A 211 18.89 -37.83 0.37
CA CYS A 211 20.01 -38.45 -0.33
C CYS A 211 19.81 -38.36 -1.85
N PRO A 212 20.80 -37.90 -2.63
CA PRO A 212 20.68 -37.79 -4.08
C PRO A 212 20.63 -39.15 -4.78
N TYR A 213 21.12 -40.22 -4.13
CA TYR A 213 21.20 -41.55 -4.73
C TYR A 213 20.00 -42.45 -4.44
N CYS A 214 19.40 -42.34 -3.26
CA CYS A 214 18.30 -43.23 -2.85
C CYS A 214 17.06 -42.49 -2.32
N SER A 215 17.07 -41.15 -2.33
CA SER A 215 15.97 -40.29 -1.85
C SER A 215 15.57 -40.47 -0.38
N SER A 216 16.32 -41.23 0.41
CA SER A 216 16.10 -41.36 1.86
C SER A 216 16.32 -40.03 2.58
N PHE A 217 15.52 -39.79 3.64
CA PHE A 217 15.69 -38.66 4.57
C PHE A 217 16.78 -38.90 5.62
N SER A 218 17.32 -40.12 5.69
CA SER A 218 18.36 -40.48 6.65
C SER A 218 19.72 -40.03 6.15
N VAL A 219 19.94 -38.72 6.21
CA VAL A 219 21.19 -38.05 5.84
C VAL A 219 21.79 -37.38 7.07
N GLN A 220 23.07 -37.62 7.31
CA GLN A 220 23.84 -36.99 8.38
C GLN A 220 25.03 -36.22 7.79
N LYS A 221 25.40 -35.12 8.44
CA LYS A 221 26.58 -34.32 8.10
C LYS A 221 27.69 -34.70 9.06
N SER A 222 28.84 -35.12 8.52
CA SER A 222 29.98 -35.59 9.31
C SER A 222 31.30 -35.19 8.65
N ASN A 223 32.39 -35.32 9.40
CA ASN A 223 33.74 -35.28 8.84
C ASN A 223 34.18 -36.69 8.48
N PHE A 224 34.96 -36.81 7.42
CA PHE A 224 35.46 -38.08 6.92
C PHE A 224 36.97 -38.05 6.83
N ILE A 225 37.60 -39.21 6.98
CA ILE A 225 39.01 -39.40 6.68
C ILE A 225 39.11 -40.35 5.49
N GLU A 226 39.92 -39.96 4.51
CA GLU A 226 40.36 -40.84 3.43
C GLU A 226 41.80 -41.29 3.70
N CYS A 227 42.00 -42.60 3.82
CA CYS A 227 43.32 -43.21 3.89
C CYS A 227 43.91 -43.40 2.49
N PHE A 228 45.05 -42.79 2.19
CA PHE A 228 45.69 -42.90 0.88
C PHE A 228 46.30 -44.27 0.62
N LEU A 229 46.66 -45.01 1.68
CA LEU A 229 47.27 -46.34 1.56
C LEU A 229 46.31 -47.42 1.06
N CYS A 230 45.03 -47.35 1.43
CA CYS A 230 44.04 -48.40 1.10
C CYS A 230 42.72 -47.88 0.49
N GLY A 231 42.60 -46.55 0.32
CA GLY A 231 41.43 -45.90 -0.26
C GLY A 231 40.18 -45.88 0.62
N THR A 232 40.28 -46.24 1.90
CA THR A 232 39.12 -46.23 2.81
C THR A 232 38.68 -44.81 3.09
N VAL A 233 37.40 -44.54 2.91
CA VAL A 233 36.74 -43.29 3.30
C VAL A 233 35.64 -43.60 4.30
N ASP A 234 35.80 -43.14 5.54
CA ASP A 234 34.77 -43.30 6.57
C ASP A 234 34.78 -42.14 7.57
N VAL A 235 33.82 -42.11 8.48
CA VAL A 235 33.67 -41.04 9.48
C VAL A 235 34.94 -40.91 10.33
N GLU A 236 35.34 -39.68 10.61
CA GLU A 236 36.59 -39.35 11.32
C GLU A 236 36.69 -40.05 12.67
N GLU A 237 35.56 -40.24 13.37
CA GLU A 237 35.50 -40.93 14.66
C GLU A 237 36.05 -42.36 14.57
N LEU A 238 35.80 -43.09 13.47
CA LEU A 238 36.28 -44.47 13.30
C LEU A 238 37.78 -44.58 13.07
N PHE A 239 38.44 -43.46 12.75
CA PHE A 239 39.88 -43.43 12.60
C PHE A 239 40.59 -43.02 13.90
N SER A 240 39.85 -42.67 14.95
CA SER A 240 40.43 -42.29 16.25
C SER A 240 41.18 -43.46 16.88
N GLY A 241 42.42 -43.22 17.32
CA GLY A 241 43.24 -44.19 18.03
C GLY A 241 42.70 -44.56 19.42
N ILE A 242 41.61 -43.94 19.89
CA ILE A 242 40.87 -44.39 21.09
C ILE A 242 40.48 -45.87 20.98
N TYR A 243 40.07 -46.35 19.80
CA TYR A 243 39.75 -47.77 19.58
C TYR A 243 40.96 -48.70 19.64
N TYR A 244 42.17 -48.13 19.63
CA TYR A 244 43.46 -48.82 19.64
C TYR A 244 44.27 -48.53 20.92
N GLY A 245 43.68 -47.86 21.92
CA GLY A 245 44.35 -47.51 23.18
C GLY A 245 45.33 -46.34 23.09
N GLU A 246 45.36 -45.62 21.97
CA GLU A 246 46.26 -44.49 21.71
C GLU A 246 45.46 -43.27 21.25
N PRO A 247 44.85 -42.50 22.16
CA PRO A 247 43.86 -41.47 21.84
C PRO A 247 44.38 -40.32 20.96
N ASP A 248 45.69 -40.05 20.97
CA ASP A 248 46.31 -38.95 20.23
C ASP A 248 46.72 -39.34 18.79
N LYS A 249 46.42 -40.56 18.36
CA LYS A 249 46.81 -41.09 17.04
C LYS A 249 45.59 -41.38 16.16
N TYR A 250 45.86 -41.54 14.86
CA TYR A 250 44.88 -42.00 13.89
C TYR A 250 45.28 -43.35 13.31
N TYR A 251 44.32 -44.24 13.17
CA TYR A 251 44.49 -45.57 12.59
C TYR A 251 43.42 -45.81 11.53
N CYS A 252 43.79 -46.41 10.40
CA CYS A 252 42.78 -46.77 9.40
C CYS A 252 42.02 -48.03 9.85
N PRO A 253 40.67 -48.00 9.94
CA PRO A 253 39.88 -49.15 10.39
C PRO A 253 39.92 -50.35 9.44
N LYS A 254 40.42 -50.17 8.20
CA LYS A 254 40.49 -51.24 7.19
C LYS A 254 41.88 -51.88 7.08
N CYS A 255 42.95 -51.10 7.14
CA CYS A 255 44.32 -51.62 6.98
C CYS A 255 45.14 -51.59 8.27
N GLU A 256 44.56 -51.05 9.35
CA GLU A 256 45.13 -50.98 10.71
C GLU A 256 46.47 -50.24 10.79
N LYS A 257 46.88 -49.53 9.74
CA LYS A 257 48.10 -48.73 9.71
C LYS A 257 47.87 -47.39 10.40
N GLU A 258 48.87 -46.98 11.17
CA GLU A 258 48.97 -45.65 11.78
C GLU A 258 49.08 -44.58 10.66
N LEU A 259 48.28 -43.52 10.78
CA LEU A 259 48.23 -42.40 9.86
C LEU A 259 48.95 -41.20 10.51
N LYS A 260 50.20 -40.94 10.09
CA LYS A 260 51.09 -39.98 10.76
C LYS A 260 51.05 -38.59 10.13
N GLY A 261 51.06 -38.53 8.79
CA GLY A 261 51.13 -37.29 8.04
C GLY A 261 49.79 -36.90 7.42
N LEU A 262 49.22 -35.77 7.86
CA LEU A 262 48.12 -35.12 7.15
C LEU A 262 48.61 -34.71 5.75
N SER A 263 47.86 -35.04 4.70
CA SER A 263 48.21 -34.85 3.28
C SER A 263 49.30 -35.77 2.74
N LEU A 264 49.83 -36.69 3.55
CA LEU A 264 50.79 -37.73 3.13
C LEU A 264 50.20 -39.14 3.26
N ASP A 265 49.58 -39.43 4.40
CA ASP A 265 48.98 -40.74 4.69
C ASP A 265 47.44 -40.71 4.57
N TYR A 266 46.86 -39.53 4.79
CA TYR A 266 45.41 -39.32 4.76
C TYR A 266 45.03 -37.88 4.49
N ARG A 267 43.77 -37.66 4.08
CA ARG A 267 43.14 -36.33 4.10
C ARG A 267 41.87 -36.33 4.92
N LYS A 268 41.58 -35.18 5.54
CA LYS A 268 40.29 -34.90 6.16
C LYS A 268 39.37 -34.28 5.12
N ILE A 269 38.17 -34.84 4.97
CA ILE A 269 37.10 -34.33 4.12
C ILE A 269 36.01 -33.81 5.05
N GLN A 270 35.98 -32.50 5.24
CA GLN A 270 35.08 -31.86 6.20
C GLN A 270 33.67 -31.69 5.62
N SER A 271 32.68 -31.66 6.50
CA SER A 271 31.31 -31.22 6.19
C SER A 271 30.60 -31.97 5.05
N GLN A 272 30.91 -33.25 4.82
CA GLN A 272 30.23 -34.05 3.81
C GLN A 272 28.95 -34.66 4.37
N ASN A 273 28.05 -35.04 3.46
CA ASN A 273 26.83 -35.76 3.80
C ASN A 273 27.01 -37.25 3.58
N ARG A 274 26.49 -38.08 4.50
CA ARG A 274 26.38 -39.53 4.34
C ARG A 274 24.94 -39.96 4.50
N CYS A 275 24.51 -40.87 3.65
CA CYS A 275 23.19 -41.49 3.81
C CYS A 275 23.30 -42.78 4.62
N GLU A 276 22.56 -42.90 5.71
CA GLU A 276 22.57 -44.12 6.53
C GLU A 276 21.85 -45.30 5.87
N ASN A 277 21.01 -45.03 4.86
CA ASN A 277 20.30 -46.07 4.12
C ASN A 277 21.18 -46.71 3.03
N CYS A 278 21.84 -45.92 2.18
CA CYS A 278 22.64 -46.44 1.07
C CYS A 278 24.17 -46.32 1.27
N LYS A 279 24.60 -45.82 2.43
CA LYS A 279 26.00 -45.64 2.86
C LYS A 279 26.89 -44.78 1.96
N LYS A 280 26.33 -44.16 0.92
CA LYS A 280 27.07 -43.24 0.03
C LYS A 280 27.37 -41.92 0.71
N ILE A 281 28.54 -41.38 0.41
CA ILE A 281 29.02 -40.06 0.82
C ILE A 281 28.86 -39.09 -0.37
N PHE A 282 28.43 -37.86 -0.11
CA PHE A 282 28.21 -36.85 -1.14
C PHE A 282 28.32 -35.42 -0.58
N PRO A 283 28.74 -34.45 -1.40
CA PRO A 283 28.89 -33.06 -0.96
C PRO A 283 27.54 -32.37 -0.81
N GLU A 284 26.57 -32.63 -1.70
CA GLU A 284 25.30 -31.91 -1.76
C GLU A 284 24.09 -32.84 -1.61
N VAL A 285 23.13 -32.37 -0.82
CA VAL A 285 21.82 -32.98 -0.60
C VAL A 285 20.79 -32.48 -1.61
N ASN A 286 19.81 -33.34 -1.92
CA ASN A 286 18.60 -32.87 -2.57
C ASN A 286 17.72 -32.14 -1.56
N VAL A 287 17.62 -30.81 -1.67
CA VAL A 287 16.78 -29.98 -0.79
C VAL A 287 15.42 -29.75 -1.43
N SER A 288 14.37 -30.03 -0.67
CA SER A 288 13.00 -29.70 -1.04
C SER A 288 12.32 -28.93 0.08
N VAL A 289 11.33 -28.14 -0.28
CA VAL A 289 10.44 -27.46 0.65
C VAL A 289 9.09 -28.14 0.60
N GLN A 290 8.46 -28.31 1.77
CA GLN A 290 7.10 -28.78 1.88
C GLN A 290 6.28 -27.81 2.71
N CYS A 291 5.10 -27.46 2.22
CA CYS A 291 4.10 -26.76 3.02
C CYS A 291 3.45 -27.73 4.01
N THR A 292 3.48 -27.42 5.30
CA THR A 292 2.83 -28.26 6.32
C THR A 292 1.31 -28.06 6.40
N ARG A 293 0.78 -27.02 5.72
CA ARG A 293 -0.67 -26.77 5.62
C ARG A 293 -1.35 -27.59 4.52
N CYS A 294 -0.77 -27.64 3.31
CA CYS A 294 -1.39 -28.33 2.16
C CYS A 294 -0.57 -29.50 1.61
N ASN A 295 0.55 -29.87 2.26
CA ASN A 295 1.50 -30.91 1.86
C ASN A 295 2.18 -30.72 0.50
N TYR A 296 1.91 -29.63 -0.21
CA TYR A 296 2.56 -29.28 -1.47
C TYR A 296 4.08 -29.23 -1.30
N SER A 297 4.80 -29.91 -2.19
CA SER A 297 6.26 -30.09 -2.10
C SER A 297 6.93 -29.73 -3.41
N VAL A 298 7.99 -28.93 -3.35
CA VAL A 298 8.82 -28.57 -4.51
C VAL A 298 10.29 -28.60 -4.17
N LYS A 299 11.17 -28.63 -5.18
CA LYS A 299 12.60 -28.40 -4.98
C LYS A 299 12.81 -26.98 -4.44
N LEU A 300 13.80 -26.78 -3.57
CA LEU A 300 14.07 -25.46 -2.98
C LEU A 300 14.31 -24.39 -4.05
N ALA A 301 15.00 -24.73 -5.15
CA ALA A 301 15.23 -23.83 -6.28
C ALA A 301 13.94 -23.29 -6.95
N ASN A 302 12.82 -24.00 -6.78
CA ASN A 302 11.52 -23.61 -7.34
C ASN A 302 10.57 -23.10 -6.25
N ALA A 303 11.07 -22.84 -5.04
CA ALA A 303 10.26 -22.31 -3.96
C ALA A 303 9.93 -20.84 -4.22
N LYS A 304 8.71 -20.41 -3.88
CA LYS A 304 8.32 -19.02 -4.01
C LYS A 304 8.92 -18.20 -2.87
N ILE A 305 9.65 -17.14 -3.21
CA ILE A 305 10.19 -16.16 -2.27
C ILE A 305 9.28 -14.92 -2.30
N VAL A 306 8.95 -14.40 -1.12
CA VAL A 306 8.24 -13.12 -0.96
C VAL A 306 9.19 -12.16 -0.26
N GLU A 307 9.41 -11.00 -0.86
CA GLU A 307 10.20 -9.93 -0.28
C GLU A 307 9.36 -9.06 0.66
N ALA A 308 9.98 -8.65 1.77
CA ALA A 308 9.43 -7.69 2.70
C ALA A 308 10.16 -6.35 2.54
N PRO A 309 9.46 -5.32 2.06
CA PRO A 309 10.04 -3.99 1.97
C PRO A 309 10.14 -3.29 3.32
N LEU A 310 11.12 -2.42 3.43
CA LEU A 310 11.16 -1.35 4.41
C LEU A 310 10.77 -0.04 3.72
N TYR A 311 9.97 0.77 4.41
CA TYR A 311 9.50 2.05 3.89
C TYR A 311 10.06 3.23 4.66
N THR A 312 10.49 4.26 3.95
CA THR A 312 10.88 5.57 4.52
C THR A 312 10.12 6.69 3.83
N LEU A 313 9.98 7.84 4.50
CA LEU A 313 9.39 9.01 3.84
C LEU A 313 10.29 9.48 2.70
N ASN A 314 9.70 9.81 1.55
CA ASN A 314 10.46 10.41 0.46
C ASN A 314 10.75 11.90 0.80
N PRO A 315 12.04 12.32 0.90
CA PRO A 315 12.38 13.70 1.23
C PRO A 315 11.83 14.72 0.22
N ASP A 316 11.69 14.34 -1.06
CA ASP A 316 11.28 15.25 -2.13
C ASP A 316 9.82 15.72 -2.00
N CYS A 317 9.01 15.03 -1.21
CA CYS A 317 7.60 15.35 -1.02
C CYS A 317 7.25 15.82 0.38
N VAL A 318 8.22 15.99 1.28
CA VAL A 318 7.96 16.47 2.65
C VAL A 318 7.20 17.79 2.63
N GLU A 319 7.66 18.75 1.82
CA GLU A 319 7.01 20.06 1.68
C GLU A 319 5.58 19.94 1.10
N GLU A 320 5.37 19.03 0.14
CA GLU A 320 4.04 18.78 -0.43
C GLU A 320 3.10 18.23 0.64
N ILE A 321 3.55 17.24 1.42
CA ILE A 321 2.77 16.59 2.48
C ILE A 321 2.43 17.59 3.58
N GLU A 322 3.40 18.37 4.05
CA GLU A 322 3.16 19.41 5.06
C GLU A 322 2.08 20.39 4.60
N LYS A 323 2.15 20.87 3.35
CA LYS A 323 1.14 21.79 2.80
C LYS A 323 -0.25 21.14 2.73
N GLN A 324 -0.33 19.89 2.28
CA GLN A 324 -1.61 19.18 2.11
C GLN A 324 -2.24 18.85 3.47
N LEU A 325 -1.48 18.33 4.43
CA LEU A 325 -1.98 18.07 5.78
C LEU A 325 -2.40 19.36 6.50
N SER A 326 -1.66 20.46 6.30
CA SER A 326 -2.03 21.78 6.84
C SER A 326 -3.38 22.23 6.30
N HIS A 327 -3.55 22.15 4.98
CA HIS A 327 -4.77 22.55 4.30
C HIS A 327 -5.98 21.75 4.81
N ILE A 328 -5.83 20.42 4.91
CA ILE A 328 -6.87 19.52 5.43
C ILE A 328 -7.21 19.83 6.89
N GLN A 329 -6.21 20.03 7.75
CA GLN A 329 -6.41 20.29 9.17
C GLN A 329 -7.13 21.62 9.41
N VAL A 330 -6.73 22.68 8.71
CA VAL A 330 -7.34 24.01 8.79
C VAL A 330 -8.77 23.95 8.26
N LYS A 331 -8.98 23.27 7.15
CA LYS A 331 -10.31 23.03 6.59
C LYS A 331 -11.25 22.36 7.58
N ARG A 332 -10.76 21.37 8.34
CA ARG A 332 -11.51 20.70 9.41
C ARG A 332 -11.86 21.67 10.54
N ILE A 333 -10.88 22.42 11.06
CA ILE A 333 -11.09 23.38 12.17
C ILE A 333 -12.16 24.42 11.81
N ILE A 334 -12.07 24.99 10.61
CA ILE A 334 -13.04 25.99 10.15
C ILE A 334 -14.42 25.37 9.99
N SER A 335 -14.49 24.17 9.40
CA SER A 335 -15.76 23.45 9.24
C SER A 335 -16.43 23.19 10.59
N ASP A 336 -15.66 22.73 11.58
CA ASP A 336 -16.15 22.47 12.94
C ASP A 336 -16.66 23.76 13.60
N LEU A 337 -15.92 24.87 13.49
CA LEU A 337 -16.33 26.19 14.02
C LEU A 337 -17.67 26.66 13.44
N PHE A 338 -17.88 26.52 12.14
CA PHE A 338 -19.14 26.90 11.50
C PHE A 338 -20.30 25.97 11.90
N ASN A 339 -20.05 24.66 11.95
CA ASN A 339 -21.03 23.67 12.41
C ASN A 339 -21.48 23.94 13.86
N GLU A 340 -20.54 24.24 14.76
CA GLU A 340 -20.83 24.60 16.17
C GLU A 340 -21.71 25.85 16.28
N LYS A 341 -21.53 26.82 15.38
CA LYS A 341 -22.37 28.03 15.29
C LYS A 341 -23.70 27.80 14.57
N GLY A 342 -24.01 26.56 14.19
CA GLY A 342 -25.28 26.18 13.55
C GLY A 342 -25.36 26.49 12.06
N TRP A 343 -24.23 26.71 11.38
CA TRP A 343 -24.19 26.87 9.93
C TRP A 343 -24.13 25.51 9.24
N LYS A 344 -24.70 25.42 8.03
CA LYS A 344 -24.53 24.26 7.15
C LYS A 344 -23.25 24.43 6.34
N VAL A 345 -22.33 23.49 6.47
CA VAL A 345 -21.01 23.52 5.83
C VAL A 345 -20.91 22.49 4.70
N GLU A 346 -20.36 22.89 3.55
CA GLU A 346 -20.08 22.03 2.40
C GLU A 346 -18.59 22.09 2.02
N THR A 347 -17.96 20.93 1.84
CA THR A 347 -16.52 20.78 1.59
C THR A 347 -16.17 19.65 0.59
N PRO A 348 -15.56 19.96 -0.59
CA PRO A 348 -15.56 21.29 -1.20
C PRO A 348 -16.99 21.77 -1.45
N GLY A 349 -17.21 23.08 -1.38
CA GLY A 349 -18.52 23.68 -1.65
C GLY A 349 -18.55 24.32 -3.03
N ILE A 350 -19.69 24.25 -3.72
CA ILE A 350 -19.83 24.78 -5.07
C ILE A 350 -20.84 25.92 -5.06
N VAL A 351 -20.47 27.05 -5.66
CA VAL A 351 -21.33 28.22 -5.83
C VAL A 351 -21.47 28.54 -7.31
N GLU A 352 -22.70 28.62 -7.79
CA GLU A 352 -23.02 29.09 -9.14
C GLU A 352 -22.91 30.61 -9.19
N GLY A 353 -22.08 31.12 -10.11
CA GLY A 353 -21.89 32.54 -10.36
C GLY A 353 -23.01 33.16 -11.17
N SER A 354 -23.00 34.50 -11.25
CA SER A 354 -23.96 35.28 -12.06
C SER A 354 -23.84 35.03 -13.57
N ASP A 355 -22.75 34.37 -13.98
CA ASP A 355 -22.41 33.92 -15.32
C ASP A 355 -22.83 32.46 -15.60
N ASN A 356 -23.57 31.81 -14.69
CA ASN A 356 -23.92 30.38 -14.72
C ASN A 356 -22.69 29.44 -14.74
N VAL A 357 -21.55 29.90 -14.21
CA VAL A 357 -20.36 29.07 -14.02
C VAL A 357 -20.32 28.59 -12.57
N ASN A 358 -20.03 27.30 -12.38
CA ASN A 358 -19.84 26.73 -11.04
C ASN A 358 -18.41 26.94 -10.55
N TYR A 359 -18.27 27.64 -9.43
CA TYR A 359 -17.00 27.90 -8.77
C TYR A 359 -16.88 27.03 -7.52
N GLU A 360 -15.82 26.23 -7.44
CA GLU A 360 -15.54 25.30 -6.33
C GLU A 360 -14.63 25.96 -5.28
N PHE A 361 -15.08 26.03 -4.03
CA PHE A 361 -14.36 26.56 -2.87
C PHE A 361 -13.98 25.47 -1.88
N ASP A 362 -12.94 25.72 -1.09
CA ASP A 362 -12.53 24.79 -0.02
C ASP A 362 -13.68 24.56 0.96
N ILE A 363 -14.39 25.63 1.33
CA ILE A 363 -15.55 25.59 2.23
C ILE A 363 -16.63 26.57 1.75
N VAL A 364 -17.88 26.12 1.75
CA VAL A 364 -19.06 26.99 1.66
C VAL A 364 -19.90 26.81 2.91
N ALA A 365 -20.09 27.89 3.66
CA ALA A 365 -20.95 27.92 4.83
C ALA A 365 -22.25 28.68 4.50
N SER A 366 -23.39 28.09 4.80
CA SER A 366 -24.71 28.65 4.55
C SER A 366 -25.55 28.66 5.82
N ARG A 367 -26.30 29.74 6.05
CA ARG A 367 -27.18 29.83 7.22
C ARG A 367 -28.47 29.03 6.97
N PRO A 368 -28.96 28.21 7.93
CA PRO A 368 -30.21 27.48 7.77
C PRO A 368 -31.42 28.43 7.61
N GLU A 369 -32.38 28.07 6.77
CA GLU A 369 -33.56 28.91 6.45
C GLU A 369 -34.55 29.09 7.61
N ILE A 370 -34.46 28.28 8.67
CA ILE A 370 -35.46 28.25 9.76
C ILE A 370 -34.78 28.60 11.08
N MET A 371 -34.87 29.86 11.52
CA MET A 371 -34.66 30.28 12.92
C MET A 371 -35.31 31.63 13.23
N ASP A 372 -35.72 31.81 14.48
CA ASP A 372 -36.73 32.75 15.05
C ASP A 372 -36.91 34.16 14.45
N LYS A 373 -38.19 34.55 14.35
CA LYS A 373 -38.67 35.85 13.81
C LYS A 373 -38.15 37.08 14.56
N GLU A 374 -37.75 36.97 15.83
CA GLU A 374 -37.25 38.11 16.61
C GLU A 374 -35.81 38.51 16.27
N TRP A 375 -34.99 37.57 15.80
CA TRP A 375 -33.59 37.84 15.42
C TRP A 375 -33.44 38.38 13.99
N SER A 376 -34.47 38.16 13.15
CA SER A 376 -34.48 38.36 11.70
C SER A 376 -34.82 39.79 11.22
N LYS A 377 -34.88 40.79 12.10
CA LYS A 377 -35.38 42.13 11.69
C LYS A 377 -34.44 42.89 10.74
N ASN A 378 -33.14 42.57 10.70
CA ASN A 378 -32.14 43.33 9.94
C ASN A 378 -31.19 42.48 9.05
N VAL A 379 -31.43 41.19 8.81
CA VAL A 379 -30.48 40.33 8.07
C VAL A 379 -31.21 39.43 7.07
N LEU A 380 -30.72 39.37 5.82
CA LEU A 380 -31.32 38.59 4.73
C LEU A 380 -31.28 37.07 5.02
N PRO A 381 -32.39 36.33 4.85
CA PRO A 381 -32.38 34.87 4.80
C PRO A 381 -31.49 34.39 3.64
N GLY A 382 -30.59 33.42 3.89
CA GLY A 382 -29.79 32.78 2.82
C GLY A 382 -28.37 33.32 2.58
N GLY A 383 -27.80 34.06 3.52
CA GLY A 383 -26.38 34.46 3.46
C GLY A 383 -25.44 33.26 3.30
N ARG A 384 -24.53 33.33 2.31
CA ARG A 384 -23.48 32.34 2.05
C ARG A 384 -22.11 32.97 2.26
N ILE A 385 -21.22 32.22 2.89
CA ILE A 385 -19.80 32.56 3.06
C ILE A 385 -18.99 31.52 2.30
N THR A 386 -18.09 31.98 1.45
CA THR A 386 -17.12 31.14 0.75
C THR A 386 -15.73 31.35 1.33
N ILE A 387 -15.01 30.26 1.55
CA ILE A 387 -13.69 30.27 2.16
C ILE A 387 -12.75 29.44 1.31
N ASP A 388 -11.61 30.02 0.94
CA ASP A 388 -10.46 29.29 0.39
C ASP A 388 -9.27 29.43 1.33
N ILE A 389 -8.44 28.40 1.37
CA ILE A 389 -7.25 28.30 2.20
C ILE A 389 -6.03 28.25 1.28
N ILE A 390 -5.14 29.24 1.40
CA ILE A 390 -3.89 29.28 0.64
C ILE A 390 -2.72 29.07 1.59
N THR A 391 -1.89 28.08 1.27
CA THR A 391 -0.69 27.74 2.03
C THR A 391 0.59 27.99 1.22
N ASP A 392 1.61 28.51 1.89
CA ASP A 392 2.98 28.65 1.38
C ASP A 392 4.01 28.45 2.49
N ARG A 393 5.30 28.41 2.13
CA ARG A 393 6.39 28.12 3.07
C ARG A 393 6.73 29.30 3.99
N GLU A 394 6.78 30.50 3.42
CA GLU A 394 7.21 31.71 4.14
C GLU A 394 6.16 32.81 4.06
N GLU A 395 5.66 33.08 2.85
CA GLU A 395 4.62 34.06 2.60
C GLU A 395 3.84 33.71 1.33
N VAL A 396 2.55 34.02 1.32
CA VAL A 396 1.69 33.94 0.12
C VAL A 396 1.84 35.23 -0.67
N LYS A 397 2.37 35.09 -1.89
CA LYS A 397 2.59 36.21 -2.81
C LYS A 397 1.32 36.58 -3.58
N LYS A 398 1.32 37.81 -4.10
CA LYS A 398 0.21 38.40 -4.85
C LYS A 398 -0.30 37.50 -5.98
N GLU A 399 0.59 36.81 -6.70
CA GLU A 399 0.22 35.95 -7.83
C GLU A 399 -0.74 34.82 -7.42
N LYS A 400 -0.54 34.23 -6.23
CA LYS A 400 -1.42 33.19 -5.68
C LYS A 400 -2.77 33.72 -5.23
N VAL A 401 -2.83 34.99 -4.81
CA VAL A 401 -4.08 35.64 -4.38
C VAL A 401 -4.93 36.07 -5.57
N MET A 402 -4.32 36.41 -6.70
CA MET A 402 -5.03 36.85 -7.91
C MET A 402 -6.05 35.83 -8.43
N SER A 403 -5.77 34.53 -8.30
CA SER A 403 -6.72 33.48 -8.71
C SER A 403 -7.98 33.49 -7.83
N PHE A 404 -7.83 33.69 -6.53
CA PHE A 404 -8.95 33.83 -5.58
C PHE A 404 -9.79 35.07 -5.88
N VAL A 405 -9.12 36.22 -6.09
CA VAL A 405 -9.81 37.48 -6.43
C VAL A 405 -10.60 37.34 -7.74
N GLY A 406 -10.01 36.70 -8.75
CA GLY A 406 -10.67 36.47 -10.04
C GLY A 406 -11.92 35.60 -9.93
N LYS A 407 -11.85 34.52 -9.13
CA LYS A 407 -12.96 33.60 -8.86
C LYS A 407 -14.16 34.29 -8.20
N ASN A 408 -13.90 35.26 -7.32
CA ASN A 408 -14.93 35.94 -6.53
C ASN A 408 -15.61 37.10 -7.27
N ALA A 409 -15.01 37.62 -8.34
CA ALA A 409 -15.55 38.76 -9.08
C ALA A 409 -16.92 38.48 -9.75
N GLY A 410 -17.22 37.21 -10.06
CA GLY A 410 -18.43 36.77 -10.74
C GLY A 410 -19.61 36.38 -9.83
N ILE A 411 -19.41 36.41 -8.50
CA ILE A 411 -20.36 35.86 -7.53
C ILE A 411 -20.97 37.02 -6.69
N LYS A 412 -22.30 37.07 -6.55
CA LYS A 412 -23.02 38.05 -5.70
C LYS A 412 -24.32 37.42 -5.18
N PRO A 413 -24.77 37.70 -3.94
CA PRO A 413 -24.10 38.33 -2.80
C PRO A 413 -23.54 37.25 -1.85
N VAL A 414 -22.24 36.99 -1.92
CA VAL A 414 -21.55 36.00 -1.09
C VAL A 414 -20.37 36.69 -0.43
N GLN A 415 -20.19 36.49 0.88
CA GLN A 415 -19.05 37.04 1.59
C GLN A 415 -17.83 36.13 1.39
N TYR A 416 -16.67 36.72 1.11
CA TYR A 416 -15.43 35.99 0.85
C TYR A 416 -14.48 36.09 2.05
N ILE A 417 -13.96 34.95 2.50
CA ILE A 417 -12.89 34.89 3.50
C ILE A 417 -11.71 34.14 2.89
N LEU A 418 -10.53 34.76 2.87
CA LEU A 418 -9.29 34.08 2.51
C LEU A 418 -8.51 33.69 3.76
N VAL A 419 -8.28 32.41 3.97
CA VAL A 419 -7.41 31.94 5.06
C VAL A 419 -6.01 31.71 4.50
N VAL A 420 -5.00 32.27 5.16
CA VAL A 420 -3.63 32.30 4.68
C VAL A 420 -2.69 31.72 5.72
N ILE A 421 -1.79 30.83 5.26
CA ILE A 421 -0.78 30.19 6.11
C ILE A 421 0.60 30.30 5.44
N PRO A 422 1.63 30.84 6.11
CA PRO A 422 1.55 31.50 7.42
C PRO A 422 1.04 32.95 7.34
N LYS A 423 1.45 33.70 6.31
CA LYS A 423 1.15 35.14 6.15
C LYS A 423 1.15 35.57 4.67
N LEU A 424 0.61 36.75 4.40
CA LEU A 424 0.61 37.42 3.09
C LEU A 424 1.81 38.35 2.94
N SER A 425 2.29 38.52 1.70
CA SER A 425 3.18 39.63 1.36
C SER A 425 2.44 40.97 1.45
N ASP A 426 3.17 42.07 1.67
CA ASP A 426 2.59 43.40 1.77
C ASP A 426 1.79 43.79 0.52
N GLU A 427 2.25 43.41 -0.68
CA GLU A 427 1.51 43.67 -1.92
C GLU A 427 0.21 42.86 -2.01
N ALA A 428 0.21 41.63 -1.49
CA ALA A 428 -0.97 40.77 -1.46
C ALA A 428 -2.02 41.29 -0.45
N LYS A 429 -1.59 41.79 0.72
CA LYS A 429 -2.46 42.46 1.70
C LYS A 429 -3.13 43.69 1.12
N GLN A 430 -2.35 44.56 0.48
CA GLN A 430 -2.89 45.77 -0.16
C GLN A 430 -3.91 45.45 -1.25
N LEU A 431 -3.72 44.35 -2.00
CA LEU A 431 -4.68 43.91 -3.00
C LEU A 431 -6.01 43.50 -2.38
N LEU A 432 -5.99 42.69 -1.31
CA LEU A 432 -7.22 42.21 -0.64
C LEU A 432 -7.99 43.36 0.01
N ILE A 433 -7.29 44.28 0.68
CA ILE A 433 -7.89 45.48 1.27
C ILE A 433 -8.58 46.33 0.19
N LYS A 434 -7.92 46.52 -0.96
CA LYS A 434 -8.49 47.30 -2.09
C LYS A 434 -9.74 46.66 -2.69
N GLN A 435 -9.87 45.34 -2.60
CA GLN A 435 -11.01 44.58 -3.13
C GLN A 435 -12.08 44.29 -2.05
N GLU A 436 -11.91 44.84 -0.84
CA GLU A 436 -12.83 44.62 0.31
C GLU A 436 -13.01 43.13 0.66
N ILE A 437 -11.97 42.32 0.40
CA ILE A 437 -11.96 40.89 0.70
C ILE A 437 -11.37 40.69 2.10
N MET A 438 -12.12 40.00 2.97
CA MET A 438 -11.61 39.63 4.28
C MET A 438 -10.57 38.54 4.19
N TYR A 439 -9.58 38.61 5.08
CA TYR A 439 -8.56 37.59 5.19
C TYR A 439 -8.18 37.34 6.65
N CYS A 440 -7.65 36.15 6.89
CA CYS A 440 -7.14 35.70 8.17
C CYS A 440 -5.75 35.09 7.95
N GLU A 441 -4.77 35.54 8.73
CA GLU A 441 -3.41 34.96 8.74
C GLU A 441 -3.27 34.05 9.95
N ASN A 442 -2.68 32.87 9.76
CA ASN A 442 -2.30 32.00 10.86
C ASN A 442 -0.80 31.76 10.83
N GLU A 443 -0.06 32.50 11.66
CA GLU A 443 1.39 32.36 11.82
C GLU A 443 1.79 31.04 12.53
N GLY A 444 0.84 30.34 13.14
CA GLY A 444 1.08 29.11 13.90
C GLY A 444 1.50 27.93 13.02
N LYS A 445 2.26 26.99 13.60
CA LYS A 445 2.46 25.66 12.99
C LYS A 445 1.12 24.92 12.92
N LEU A 446 1.04 23.89 12.06
CA LEU A 446 -0.12 23.00 11.83
C LEU A 446 -1.02 22.72 13.06
N SER A 447 -0.46 22.62 14.26
CA SER A 447 -1.16 22.32 15.51
C SER A 447 -1.90 23.47 16.19
N GLU A 448 -1.69 24.73 15.78
CA GLU A 448 -2.24 25.90 16.48
C GLU A 448 -3.58 26.31 15.85
N ALA A 449 -4.63 25.56 16.21
CA ALA A 449 -6.02 25.96 16.02
C ALA A 449 -6.42 27.27 16.74
N PRO A 450 -5.87 27.63 17.94
CA PRO A 450 -6.36 28.79 18.69
C PRO A 450 -6.24 30.15 17.98
N PRO A 451 -5.11 30.52 17.34
CA PRO A 451 -4.97 31.81 16.65
C PRO A 451 -5.94 31.96 15.48
N LEU A 452 -6.18 30.86 14.75
CA LEU A 452 -7.16 30.82 13.66
C LEU A 452 -8.60 30.96 14.20
N ILE A 453 -8.90 30.29 15.31
CA ILE A 453 -10.22 30.39 15.96
C ILE A 453 -10.44 31.80 16.50
N GLU A 454 -9.44 32.43 17.15
CA GLU A 454 -9.54 33.78 17.67
C GLU A 454 -9.74 34.82 16.57
N SER A 455 -8.93 34.75 15.51
CA SER A 455 -9.06 35.64 14.36
C SER A 455 -10.39 35.46 13.64
N LEU A 456 -10.84 34.23 13.37
CA LEU A 456 -12.16 33.98 12.81
C LEU A 456 -13.30 34.35 13.78
N ALA A 457 -13.13 34.19 15.09
CA ALA A 457 -14.15 34.54 16.09
C ALA A 457 -14.29 36.07 16.28
N SER A 458 -13.22 36.83 16.05
CA SER A 458 -13.24 38.29 16.05
C SER A 458 -13.98 38.89 14.85
N ILE A 459 -14.19 38.10 13.80
CA ILE A 459 -15.05 38.49 12.70
C ILE A 459 -16.50 38.39 13.19
N ASP A 460 -17.19 39.53 13.32
CA ASP A 460 -18.60 39.54 13.70
C ASP A 460 -19.46 39.03 12.55
N PHE A 461 -19.74 37.72 12.58
CA PHE A 461 -20.60 37.05 11.60
C PHE A 461 -22.04 37.61 11.56
N GLN A 462 -22.47 38.40 12.55
CA GLN A 462 -23.77 39.09 12.50
C GLN A 462 -23.72 40.39 11.68
N GLU A 463 -22.59 41.11 11.68
CA GLU A 463 -22.39 42.29 10.83
C GLU A 463 -22.12 41.93 9.36
N LEU A 464 -21.54 40.75 9.09
CA LEU A 464 -21.18 40.31 7.74
C LEU A 464 -22.32 40.13 6.74
N LEU A 465 -23.57 40.11 7.22
CA LEU A 465 -24.76 39.85 6.41
C LEU A 465 -25.81 40.98 6.52
N ALA A 466 -25.51 42.04 7.27
CA ALA A 466 -26.29 43.27 7.36
C ALA A 466 -25.86 44.26 6.26
#